data_AF-A0A367LZI2-F1
#
_entry.id   AF-A0A367LZI2-F1
#
_cell.length_a   1.000
_cell.length_b   1.000
_cell.length_c   1.000
_cell.angle_alpha   90.00
_cell.angle_beta   90.00
_cell.angle_gamma   90.00
#
_symmetry.space_group_name_H-M   'P 1'
#
loop_
_entity.id
_entity.type
_entity.pdbx_description
1 polymer ?
#
loop_
_entity_poly.entity_id
_entity_poly.type
_entity_poly.pdbx_seq_one_letter_code
_entity_poly.pdbx_strand_id
1 'polypeptide(L)'
;MSYEERRLDTPLPFSGANVVTHDQTPLAERIVKGAGFDGFEPAFAKRLCAADGRTPVTSYAKALKLVTEEGRALWRAAVDRAQGRRAIPAGALPASDDRMLYWTRLYMTRTLRRWAPSFHLGKAQAQALQWRFERASRGQLDIDLPRRYAADGSRYRRMIISGFDVFTLGTPGTANTGLRNGNPSGATALALDGREFRLADGSL
;
A
#
# COMPACT_ATOMS: atom_id res chain seq x y z
N MET A 1 -9.28 6.77 16.55
CA MET A 1 -8.06 6.57 15.73
C MET A 1 -7.44 5.26 16.17
N SER A 2 -7.07 4.36 15.25
CA SER A 2 -6.46 3.08 15.60
C SER A 2 -5.01 3.30 16.10
N TYR A 3 -4.43 2.29 16.77
CA TYR A 3 -3.05 2.36 17.26
C TYR A 3 -2.06 2.69 16.13
N GLU A 4 -2.17 1.98 15.00
CA GLU A 4 -1.31 2.19 13.82
C GLU A 4 -1.54 3.57 13.20
N GLU A 5 -2.78 4.04 13.06
CA GLU A 5 -3.06 5.34 12.42
C GLU A 5 -2.45 6.53 13.17
N ARG A 6 -2.20 6.42 14.48
CA ARG A 6 -1.49 7.48 15.24
C ARG A 6 -0.06 7.71 14.73
N ARG A 7 0.52 6.73 14.02
CA ARG A 7 1.85 6.86 13.41
C ARG A 7 1.89 7.84 12.25
N LEU A 8 0.76 8.03 11.56
CA LEU A 8 0.66 8.93 10.41
C LEU A 8 0.99 10.38 10.78
N ASP A 9 0.81 10.72 12.06
CA ASP A 9 1.03 12.08 12.57
C ASP A 9 2.35 12.17 13.36
N THR A 10 3.19 11.12 13.37
CA THR A 10 4.46 11.11 14.12
C THR A 10 5.59 11.78 13.31
N PRO A 11 6.13 12.94 13.77
CA PRO A 11 7.27 13.57 13.13
C PRO A 11 8.54 12.73 13.37
N LEU A 12 9.45 12.78 12.41
CA LEU A 12 10.83 12.35 12.64
C LEU A 12 11.75 13.50 12.18
N PRO A 13 12.10 14.43 13.09
CA PRO A 13 12.97 15.53 12.74
C PRO A 13 14.29 14.99 12.19
N PHE A 14 14.85 15.67 11.20
CA PHE A 14 16.22 15.43 10.79
C PHE A 14 17.14 15.90 11.92
N SER A 15 17.52 15.01 12.83
CA SER A 15 18.54 15.30 13.82
C SER A 15 19.90 14.80 13.33
N GLY A 16 20.79 15.75 13.08
CA GLY A 16 22.22 15.57 12.86
C GLY A 16 22.92 16.87 13.21
N ALA A 17 24.20 16.82 13.61
CA ALA A 17 24.94 17.99 14.12
C ALA A 17 24.93 19.22 13.19
N ASN A 18 24.58 19.05 11.91
CA ASN A 18 24.62 20.08 10.86
C ASN A 18 23.26 20.38 10.21
N VAL A 19 22.13 19.90 10.76
CA VAL A 19 20.80 20.18 10.18
C VAL A 19 20.20 21.42 10.84
N VAL A 20 20.17 22.53 10.09
CA VAL A 20 19.61 23.82 10.53
C VAL A 20 18.07 23.86 10.44
N THR A 21 17.47 22.93 9.69
CA THR A 21 16.02 22.90 9.44
C THR A 21 15.28 21.96 10.39
N HIS A 22 14.26 22.50 11.07
CA HIS A 22 13.34 21.73 11.90
C HIS A 22 12.16 21.22 11.05
N ASP A 23 12.41 20.26 10.17
CA ASP A 23 11.34 19.59 9.42
C ASP A 23 10.49 18.73 10.38
N GLN A 24 9.30 19.21 10.71
CA GLN A 24 8.31 18.53 11.56
C GLN A 24 7.29 17.75 10.74
N THR A 25 7.43 17.66 9.41
CA THR A 25 6.51 16.86 8.59
C THR A 25 6.58 15.40 9.03
N PRO A 26 5.43 14.73 9.27
CA PRO A 26 5.39 13.32 9.61
C PRO A 26 6.19 12.46 8.62
N LEU A 27 6.93 11.47 9.14
CA LEU A 27 7.77 10.65 8.26
C LEU A 27 6.94 9.89 7.23
N ALA A 28 5.74 9.44 7.61
CA ALA A 28 4.80 8.78 6.71
C ALA A 28 4.48 9.65 5.48
N GLU A 29 4.17 10.93 5.69
CA GLU A 29 3.89 11.88 4.61
C GLU A 29 5.11 12.05 3.70
N ARG A 30 6.30 12.21 4.27
CA ARG A 30 7.56 12.34 3.53
C ARG A 30 7.85 11.10 2.67
N ILE A 31 7.62 9.89 3.21
CA ILE A 31 7.81 8.63 2.48
C ILE A 31 6.80 8.52 1.32
N VAL A 32 5.52 8.77 1.60
CA VAL A 32 4.45 8.64 0.60
C VAL A 32 4.64 9.64 -0.54
N LYS A 33 4.96 10.90 -0.23
CA LYS A 33 5.28 11.95 -1.21
C LYS A 33 6.58 11.63 -1.96
N GLY A 34 7.64 11.26 -1.24
CA GLY A 34 8.93 10.89 -1.82
C GLY A 34 8.87 9.63 -2.71
N ALA A 35 7.84 8.78 -2.55
CA ALA A 35 7.59 7.63 -3.40
C ALA A 35 6.60 7.93 -4.56
N GLY A 36 5.94 9.09 -4.56
CA GLY A 36 4.89 9.45 -5.54
C GLY A 36 3.58 8.68 -5.36
N PHE A 37 3.21 8.41 -4.10
CA PHE A 37 2.00 7.69 -3.68
C PHE A 37 0.98 8.58 -2.94
N ASP A 38 1.28 9.87 -2.78
CA ASP A 38 0.47 10.87 -2.07
C ASP A 38 -0.87 11.17 -2.76
N GLY A 39 -1.02 10.81 -4.04
CA GLY A 39 -2.30 10.93 -4.75
C GLY A 39 -3.34 9.85 -4.44
N PHE A 40 -2.95 8.69 -3.87
CA PHE A 40 -3.87 7.57 -3.67
C PHE A 40 -4.98 7.85 -2.66
N GLU A 41 -4.62 8.35 -1.47
CA GLU A 41 -5.63 8.63 -0.44
C GLU A 41 -6.59 9.75 -0.86
N PRO A 42 -6.15 10.90 -1.41
CA PRO A 42 -7.07 11.95 -1.85
C PRO A 42 -8.00 11.50 -2.98
N ALA A 43 -7.51 10.68 -3.92
CA ALA A 43 -8.34 10.11 -4.98
C ALA A 43 -9.39 9.16 -4.41
N PHE A 44 -9.00 8.29 -3.47
CA PHE A 44 -9.90 7.37 -2.80
C PHE A 44 -10.95 8.10 -1.96
N ALA A 45 -10.57 9.15 -1.22
CA ALA A 45 -11.48 10.01 -0.48
C ALA A 45 -12.56 10.59 -1.39
N LYS A 46 -12.17 11.14 -2.55
CA LYS A 46 -13.12 11.67 -3.56
C LYS A 46 -14.06 10.60 -4.13
N ARG A 47 -13.58 9.36 -4.31
CA ARG A 47 -14.43 8.24 -4.74
C ARG A 47 -15.40 7.77 -3.65
N LEU A 48 -15.06 7.93 -2.37
CA LEU A 48 -15.96 7.62 -1.25
C LEU A 48 -17.00 8.73 -1.04
N CYS A 49 -16.57 9.98 -1.08
CA CYS A 49 -17.38 11.18 -0.90
C CYS A 49 -16.78 12.33 -1.71
N ALA A 50 -17.53 12.86 -2.67
CA ALA A 50 -17.11 14.01 -3.45
C ALA A 50 -17.12 15.30 -2.61
N ALA A 51 -16.39 16.32 -3.08
CA ALA A 51 -16.24 17.59 -2.36
C ALA A 51 -17.57 18.35 -2.16
N ASP A 52 -18.58 18.07 -2.98
CA ASP A 52 -19.95 18.60 -2.86
C ASP A 52 -20.82 17.81 -1.87
N GLY A 53 -20.24 16.84 -1.13
CA GLY A 53 -20.92 15.99 -0.18
C GLY A 53 -21.65 14.80 -0.78
N ARG A 54 -21.62 14.62 -2.11
CA ARG A 54 -22.29 13.48 -2.77
C ARG A 54 -21.44 12.21 -2.64
N THR A 55 -22.06 11.11 -2.20
CA THR A 55 -21.41 9.80 -2.16
C THR A 55 -21.78 8.99 -3.43
N PRO A 56 -20.88 8.81 -4.40
CA PRO A 56 -21.16 7.95 -5.56
C PRO A 56 -21.33 6.47 -5.15
N VAL A 57 -20.83 6.13 -3.96
CA VAL A 57 -21.00 4.83 -3.32
C VAL A 57 -22.33 4.80 -2.55
N THR A 58 -23.36 4.27 -3.20
CA THR A 58 -24.74 4.28 -2.69
C THR A 58 -25.19 2.95 -2.05
N SER A 59 -24.30 1.97 -1.93
CA SER A 59 -24.62 0.67 -1.32
C SER A 59 -23.37 -0.05 -0.81
N TYR A 60 -23.58 -1.02 0.08
CA TYR A 60 -22.52 -1.90 0.57
C TYR A 60 -21.80 -2.65 -0.56
N ALA A 61 -22.54 -3.17 -1.56
CA ALA A 61 -21.94 -3.89 -2.69
C ALA A 61 -21.01 -2.98 -3.52
N LYS A 62 -21.43 -1.73 -3.78
CA LYS A 62 -20.58 -0.74 -4.45
C LYS A 62 -19.36 -0.39 -3.61
N ALA A 63 -19.52 -0.27 -2.29
CA ALA A 63 -18.40 -0.01 -1.37
C ALA A 63 -17.39 -1.16 -1.39
N LEU A 64 -17.87 -2.42 -1.34
CA LEU A 64 -17.04 -3.61 -1.38
C LEU A 64 -16.25 -3.71 -2.69
N LYS A 65 -16.90 -3.40 -3.81
CA LYS A 65 -16.25 -3.31 -5.13
C LYS A 65 -15.17 -2.23 -5.12
N LEU A 66 -15.49 -1.01 -4.69
CA LEU A 66 -14.56 0.11 -4.64
C LEU A 66 -13.32 -0.21 -3.80
N VAL A 67 -13.49 -0.67 -2.55
CA VAL A 67 -12.33 -0.96 -1.68
C VAL A 67 -11.47 -2.11 -2.21
N THR A 68 -12.08 -3.05 -2.94
CA THR A 68 -11.33 -4.12 -3.61
C THR A 68 -10.48 -3.56 -4.76
N GLU A 69 -11.06 -2.71 -5.61
CA GLU A 69 -10.37 -2.09 -6.75
C GLU A 69 -9.23 -1.19 -6.28
N GLU A 70 -9.49 -0.35 -5.28
CA GLU A 70 -8.51 0.58 -4.71
C GLU A 70 -7.34 -0.13 -4.04
N GLY A 71 -7.62 -1.20 -3.29
CA GLY A 71 -6.55 -2.00 -2.71
C GLY A 71 -5.70 -2.70 -3.76
N ARG A 72 -6.31 -3.26 -4.82
CA ARG A 72 -5.57 -3.86 -5.95
C ARG A 72 -4.74 -2.82 -6.70
N ALA A 73 -5.30 -1.63 -6.95
CA ALA A 73 -4.59 -0.55 -7.61
C ALA A 73 -3.35 -0.11 -6.81
N LEU A 74 -3.49 -0.01 -5.48
CA LEU A 74 -2.37 0.29 -4.60
C LEU A 74 -1.28 -0.80 -4.63
N TRP A 75 -1.66 -2.09 -4.57
CA TRP A 75 -0.72 -3.21 -4.69
C TRP A 75 0.05 -3.17 -6.01
N ARG A 76 -0.67 -3.09 -7.13
CA ARG A 76 -0.07 -3.07 -8.48
C ARG A 76 0.87 -1.89 -8.68
N ALA A 77 0.50 -0.71 -8.17
CA ALA A 77 1.38 0.45 -8.23
C ALA A 77 2.69 0.24 -7.45
N ALA A 78 2.63 -0.45 -6.30
CA ALA A 78 3.82 -0.79 -5.52
C ALA A 78 4.71 -1.81 -6.26
N VAL A 79 4.10 -2.83 -6.89
CA VAL A 79 4.80 -3.80 -7.74
C VAL A 79 5.44 -3.11 -8.95
N ASP A 80 4.68 -2.28 -9.67
CA ASP A 80 5.17 -1.52 -10.82
C ASP A 80 6.35 -0.63 -10.44
N ARG A 81 6.28 0.01 -9.27
CA ARG A 81 7.39 0.82 -8.75
C ARG A 81 8.60 -0.04 -8.43
N ALA A 82 8.45 -1.12 -7.68
CA ALA A 82 9.54 -2.02 -7.31
C ALA A 82 10.23 -2.65 -8.53
N GLN A 83 9.47 -2.83 -9.61
CA GLN A 83 9.95 -3.43 -10.85
C GLN A 83 10.36 -2.40 -11.93
N GLY A 84 10.42 -1.11 -11.58
CA GLY A 84 10.88 -0.04 -12.47
C GLY A 84 9.92 0.32 -13.61
N ARG A 85 8.66 -0.15 -13.56
CA ARG A 85 7.61 0.18 -14.54
C ARG A 85 6.91 1.51 -14.27
N ARG A 86 7.14 2.11 -13.11
CA ARG A 86 6.62 3.44 -12.74
C ARG A 86 7.77 4.44 -12.67
N ALA A 87 7.60 5.61 -13.31
CA ALA A 87 8.58 6.68 -13.26
C ALA A 87 8.85 7.13 -11.81
N ILE A 88 10.12 7.27 -11.46
CA ILE A 88 10.58 7.72 -10.15
C ILE A 88 11.20 9.11 -10.33
N PRO A 89 10.63 10.17 -9.71
CA PRO A 89 11.17 11.52 -9.81
C PRO A 89 12.64 11.59 -9.35
N ALA A 90 13.42 12.51 -9.91
CA ALA A 90 14.77 12.75 -9.42
C ALA A 90 14.75 13.14 -7.93
N GLY A 91 15.62 12.54 -7.12
CA GLY A 91 15.66 12.75 -5.67
C GLY A 91 14.59 12.01 -4.86
N ALA A 92 13.75 11.18 -5.50
CA ALA A 92 12.83 10.29 -4.82
C ALA A 92 13.54 9.12 -4.13
N LEU A 93 12.80 8.42 -3.26
CA LEU A 93 13.26 7.16 -2.66
C LEU A 93 13.58 6.11 -3.75
N PRO A 94 14.46 5.12 -3.49
CA PRO A 94 14.76 4.07 -4.44
C PRO A 94 13.51 3.24 -4.79
N ALA A 95 13.54 2.55 -5.94
CA ALA A 95 12.47 1.65 -6.37
C ALA A 95 12.20 0.53 -5.36
N SER A 96 13.27 0.05 -4.70
CA SER A 96 13.25 -1.04 -3.73
C SER A 96 12.76 -0.64 -2.33
N ASP A 97 12.44 0.63 -2.09
CA ASP A 97 11.81 1.05 -0.85
C ASP A 97 10.43 0.37 -0.74
N ASP A 98 10.14 -0.33 0.34
CA ASP A 98 8.87 -1.04 0.53
C ASP A 98 7.87 -0.26 1.42
N ARG A 99 8.36 0.78 2.11
CA ARG A 99 7.63 1.47 3.18
C ARG A 99 6.39 2.18 2.65
N MET A 100 6.44 2.69 1.42
CA MET A 100 5.36 3.49 0.86
C MET A 100 4.03 2.73 0.82
N LEU A 101 4.05 1.41 0.57
CA LEU A 101 2.85 0.60 0.46
C LEU A 101 2.12 0.55 1.80
N TYR A 102 2.84 0.25 2.88
CA TYR A 102 2.29 0.23 4.22
C TYR A 102 1.72 1.60 4.64
N TRP A 103 2.49 2.68 4.44
CA TRP A 103 2.05 4.02 4.86
C TRP A 103 0.85 4.53 4.06
N THR A 104 0.85 4.34 2.73
CA THR A 104 -0.27 4.73 1.87
C THR A 104 -1.53 3.94 2.21
N ARG A 105 -1.40 2.63 2.45
CA ARG A 105 -2.51 1.79 2.89
C ARG A 105 -3.08 2.28 4.22
N LEU A 106 -2.23 2.66 5.17
CA LEU A 106 -2.66 3.17 6.47
C LEU A 106 -3.41 4.51 6.36
N TYR A 107 -2.98 5.43 5.49
CA TYR A 107 -3.73 6.64 5.15
C TYR A 107 -5.12 6.31 4.58
N MET A 108 -5.19 5.42 3.58
CA MET A 108 -6.47 5.01 2.97
C MET A 108 -7.38 4.28 3.96
N THR A 109 -6.84 3.43 4.84
CA THR A 109 -7.59 2.76 5.91
C THR A 109 -8.18 3.78 6.89
N ARG A 110 -7.43 4.83 7.27
CA ARG A 110 -7.95 5.94 8.09
C ARG A 110 -9.12 6.64 7.41
N THR A 111 -9.02 6.87 6.11
CA THR A 111 -10.07 7.52 5.29
C THR A 111 -11.31 6.66 5.19
N LEU A 112 -11.18 5.37 4.89
CA LEU A 112 -12.29 4.42 4.89
C LEU A 112 -12.98 4.34 6.27
N ARG A 113 -12.20 4.35 7.36
CA ARG A 113 -12.73 4.29 8.73
C ARG A 113 -13.50 5.56 9.13
N ARG A 114 -13.13 6.72 8.56
CA ARG A 114 -13.79 8.00 8.82
C ARG A 114 -14.98 8.26 7.89
N TRP A 115 -15.11 7.51 6.81
CA TRP A 115 -16.18 7.67 5.84
C TRP A 115 -17.54 7.36 6.47
N ALA A 116 -18.48 8.29 6.28
CA ALA A 116 -19.87 8.16 6.69
C ALA A 116 -20.74 8.04 5.42
N PRO A 117 -21.14 6.83 4.99
CA PRO A 117 -22.01 6.66 3.84
C PRO A 117 -23.43 7.20 4.09
N SER A 118 -24.14 7.52 3.00
CA SER A 118 -25.56 7.88 3.01
C SER A 118 -26.50 6.69 3.27
N PHE A 119 -25.99 5.46 3.16
CA PHE A 119 -26.73 4.23 3.45
C PHE A 119 -26.30 3.64 4.79
N HIS A 120 -27.16 2.83 5.41
CA HIS A 120 -26.82 2.15 6.65
C HIS A 120 -25.62 1.20 6.46
N LEU A 121 -24.55 1.45 7.21
CA LEU A 121 -23.36 0.60 7.25
C LEU A 121 -23.16 0.08 8.68
N GLY A 122 -23.52 -1.18 8.91
CA GLY A 122 -23.36 -1.81 10.22
C GLY A 122 -21.88 -2.05 10.57
N LYS A 123 -21.58 -2.23 11.86
CA LYS A 123 -20.20 -2.47 12.34
C LYS A 123 -19.51 -3.64 11.64
N ALA A 124 -20.20 -4.77 11.47
CA ALA A 124 -19.66 -5.94 10.78
C ALA A 124 -19.37 -5.68 9.30
N GLN A 125 -20.24 -4.92 8.62
CA GLN A 125 -20.01 -4.52 7.23
C GLN A 125 -18.82 -3.57 7.12
N ALA A 126 -18.70 -2.58 8.01
CA ALA A 126 -17.55 -1.68 8.05
C ALA A 126 -16.23 -2.45 8.26
N GLN A 127 -16.21 -3.41 9.19
CA GLN A 127 -15.06 -4.30 9.39
C GLN A 127 -14.77 -5.15 8.15
N ALA A 128 -15.79 -5.68 7.48
CA ALA A 128 -15.63 -6.45 6.25
C ALA A 128 -15.05 -5.60 5.10
N LEU A 129 -15.46 -4.34 4.96
CA LEU A 129 -14.87 -3.41 4.00
C LEU A 129 -13.39 -3.15 4.30
N GLN A 130 -13.05 -2.88 5.56
CA GLN A 130 -11.66 -2.69 5.97
C GLN A 130 -10.82 -3.94 5.72
N TRP A 131 -11.31 -5.12 6.12
CA TRP A 131 -10.62 -6.38 5.90
C TRP A 131 -10.42 -6.67 4.41
N ARG A 132 -11.44 -6.38 3.59
CA ARG A 132 -11.35 -6.54 2.14
C ARG A 132 -10.28 -5.63 1.54
N PHE A 133 -10.26 -4.36 1.95
CA PHE A 133 -9.25 -3.40 1.53
C PHE A 133 -7.84 -3.86 1.90
N GLU A 134 -7.62 -4.27 3.15
CA GLU A 134 -6.33 -4.77 3.63
C GLU A 134 -5.84 -5.97 2.82
N ARG A 135 -6.70 -6.96 2.58
CA ARG A 135 -6.33 -8.12 1.75
C ARG A 135 -5.99 -7.74 0.31
N ALA A 136 -6.76 -6.83 -0.28
CA ALA A 136 -6.53 -6.34 -1.64
C ALA A 136 -5.18 -5.62 -1.76
N SER A 137 -4.90 -4.70 -0.84
CA SER A 137 -3.67 -3.88 -0.81
C SER A 137 -2.43 -4.61 -0.27
N ARG A 138 -2.58 -5.87 0.15
CA ARG A 138 -1.50 -6.81 0.50
C ARG A 138 -1.22 -7.84 -0.61
N GLY A 139 -1.77 -7.64 -1.80
CA GLY A 139 -1.59 -8.55 -2.94
C GLY A 139 -2.34 -9.88 -2.83
N GLN A 140 -2.99 -10.18 -1.69
CA GLN A 140 -3.65 -11.48 -1.48
C GLN A 140 -4.79 -11.77 -2.44
N LEU A 141 -5.32 -10.72 -3.08
CA LEU A 141 -6.36 -10.86 -4.09
C LEU A 141 -5.82 -10.84 -5.51
N ASP A 142 -4.58 -10.40 -5.73
CA ASP A 142 -3.92 -10.31 -7.04
C ASP A 142 -3.18 -11.59 -7.44
N ILE A 143 -3.25 -12.64 -6.60
CA ILE A 143 -2.73 -13.98 -6.91
C ILE A 143 -3.53 -14.56 -8.10
N ASP A 144 -2.97 -14.44 -9.29
CA ASP A 144 -3.52 -14.93 -10.55
C ASP A 144 -2.47 -15.78 -11.29
N LEU A 145 -2.18 -16.96 -10.73
CA LEU A 145 -1.16 -17.85 -11.30
C LEU A 145 -1.70 -18.58 -12.54
N PRO A 146 -0.94 -18.68 -13.64
CA PRO A 146 -1.39 -19.32 -14.88
C PRO A 146 -1.87 -20.74 -14.62
N ARG A 147 -3.02 -21.17 -15.16
CA ARG A 147 -3.60 -22.50 -14.82
C ARG A 147 -3.11 -23.66 -15.69
N ARG A 148 -2.51 -23.38 -16.85
CA ARG A 148 -2.20 -24.39 -17.87
C ARG A 148 -0.70 -24.41 -18.21
N TYR A 149 -0.38 -24.74 -19.45
CA TYR A 149 0.96 -24.75 -20.03
C TYR A 149 1.41 -23.33 -20.36
N ALA A 150 2.73 -23.12 -20.40
CA ALA A 150 3.35 -21.91 -20.92
C ALA A 150 3.23 -21.85 -22.44
N ALA A 151 3.61 -20.71 -23.02
CA ALA A 151 3.53 -20.48 -24.47
C ALA A 151 4.30 -21.53 -25.30
N ASP A 152 5.33 -22.16 -24.73
CA ASP A 152 6.14 -23.21 -25.36
C ASP A 152 5.62 -24.64 -25.09
N GLY A 153 4.45 -24.79 -24.47
CA GLY A 153 3.84 -26.08 -24.16
C GLY A 153 4.38 -26.77 -22.90
N SER A 154 5.37 -26.19 -22.22
CA SER A 154 5.87 -26.69 -20.93
C SER A 154 4.88 -26.42 -19.78
N ARG A 155 4.99 -27.17 -18.67
CA ARG A 155 4.16 -26.92 -17.48
C ARG A 155 4.79 -25.82 -16.63
N TYR A 156 4.00 -24.80 -16.29
CA TYR A 156 4.39 -23.81 -15.30
C TYR A 156 4.70 -24.44 -13.94
N ARG A 157 5.87 -24.09 -13.38
CA ARG A 157 6.12 -24.17 -11.93
C ARG A 157 5.63 -22.88 -11.29
N ARG A 158 4.88 -23.01 -10.20
CA ARG A 158 4.21 -21.88 -9.54
C ARG A 158 4.79 -21.69 -8.15
N MET A 159 5.12 -20.45 -7.82
CA MET A 159 5.62 -20.07 -6.50
C MET A 159 4.73 -18.98 -5.93
N ILE A 160 4.37 -19.12 -4.65
CA ILE A 160 3.79 -18.04 -3.86
C ILE A 160 4.88 -17.57 -2.91
N ILE A 161 5.18 -16.27 -2.96
CA ILE A 161 6.15 -15.62 -2.08
C ILE A 161 5.38 -14.68 -1.17
N SER A 162 5.66 -14.74 0.12
CA SER A 162 5.12 -13.81 1.10
C SER A 162 6.23 -12.96 1.71
N GLY A 163 5.95 -11.69 1.90
CA GLY A 163 6.78 -10.78 2.68
C GLY A 163 5.95 -10.13 3.79
N PHE A 164 6.62 -9.64 4.82
CA PHE A 164 5.98 -8.86 5.87
C PHE A 164 5.98 -7.37 5.54
N ASP A 165 5.01 -6.64 6.09
CA ASP A 165 5.10 -5.19 6.16
C ASP A 165 6.31 -4.76 7.01
N VAL A 166 6.56 -3.46 7.01
CA VAL A 166 7.46 -2.83 7.97
C VAL A 166 7.00 -3.05 9.42
N PHE A 167 7.96 -3.25 10.31
CA PHE A 167 7.74 -3.50 11.72
C PHE A 167 8.85 -2.84 12.57
N THR A 168 8.73 -2.92 13.90
CA THR A 168 9.65 -2.25 14.84
C THR A 168 9.68 -0.72 14.64
N LEU A 169 8.50 -0.13 14.44
CA LEU A 169 8.32 1.30 14.18
C LEU A 169 8.29 2.19 15.45
N GLY A 170 8.62 1.60 16.61
CA GLY A 170 8.53 2.24 17.93
C GLY A 170 7.10 2.57 18.36
N THR A 171 6.95 3.50 19.31
CA THR A 171 5.65 3.90 19.87
C THR A 171 5.00 5.00 19.02
N PRO A 172 3.74 4.86 18.59
CA PRO A 172 3.02 5.92 17.87
C PRO A 172 2.99 7.23 18.67
N GLY A 173 3.25 8.36 18.02
CA GLY A 173 3.33 9.68 18.65
C GLY A 173 4.70 10.00 19.27
N THR A 174 5.64 9.05 19.28
CA THR A 174 7.00 9.25 19.78
C THR A 174 7.99 9.15 18.64
N ALA A 175 8.71 10.25 18.36
CA ALA A 175 9.77 10.26 17.36
C ALA A 175 10.84 9.21 17.71
N ASN A 176 11.11 8.29 16.78
CA ASN A 176 12.11 7.24 16.96
C ASN A 176 12.69 6.81 15.60
N THR A 177 13.91 6.30 15.61
CA THR A 177 14.62 5.87 14.38
C THR A 177 13.97 4.65 13.72
N GLY A 178 13.23 3.83 14.47
CA GLY A 178 12.50 2.67 13.94
C GLY A 178 11.46 3.01 12.88
N LEU A 179 10.96 4.25 12.85
CA LEU A 179 10.10 4.73 11.76
C LEU A 179 10.79 4.68 10.38
N ARG A 180 12.13 4.63 10.34
CA ARG A 180 12.91 4.50 9.11
C ARG A 180 12.98 3.06 8.59
N ASN A 181 12.58 2.07 9.37
CA ASN A 181 12.74 0.66 9.00
C ASN A 181 11.95 0.33 7.74
N GLY A 182 12.63 -0.24 6.75
CA GLY A 182 12.03 -1.01 5.67
C GLY A 182 12.02 -2.50 6.02
N ASN A 183 11.48 -3.34 5.13
CA ASN A 183 11.50 -4.78 5.27
C ASN A 183 11.92 -5.45 3.95
N PRO A 184 13.12 -6.04 3.86
CA PRO A 184 13.61 -6.71 2.66
C PRO A 184 12.69 -7.83 2.15
N SER A 185 11.94 -8.50 3.04
CA SER A 185 10.99 -9.55 2.62
C SER A 185 9.80 -8.98 1.84
N GLY A 186 9.27 -7.82 2.27
CA GLY A 186 8.23 -7.08 1.55
C GLY A 186 8.74 -6.54 0.22
N ALA A 187 9.93 -5.94 0.21
CA ALA A 187 10.59 -5.48 -1.01
C ALA A 187 10.79 -6.61 -2.03
N THR A 188 11.23 -7.78 -1.56
CA THR A 188 11.45 -8.97 -2.41
C THR A 188 10.13 -9.49 -2.99
N ALA A 189 9.07 -9.57 -2.19
CA ALA A 189 7.75 -9.98 -2.68
C ALA A 189 7.25 -9.05 -3.80
N LEU A 190 7.39 -7.73 -3.64
CA LEU A 190 7.02 -6.74 -4.68
C LEU A 190 7.86 -6.87 -5.95
N ALA A 191 9.17 -7.09 -5.80
CA ALA A 191 10.09 -7.23 -6.93
C ALA A 191 9.83 -8.49 -7.78
N LEU A 192 9.28 -9.54 -7.17
CA LEU A 192 9.05 -10.85 -7.82
C LEU A 192 7.59 -11.08 -8.26
N ASP A 193 6.63 -10.28 -7.78
CA ASP A 193 5.22 -10.44 -8.14
C ASP A 193 5.00 -10.42 -9.67
N GLY A 194 4.33 -11.46 -10.18
CA GLY A 194 4.05 -11.61 -11.61
C GLY A 194 5.27 -11.84 -12.52
N ARG A 195 6.48 -12.06 -11.96
CA ARG A 195 7.67 -12.40 -12.76
C ARG A 195 7.63 -13.86 -13.20
N GLU A 196 8.06 -14.09 -14.44
CA GLU A 196 8.30 -15.42 -15.00
C GLU A 196 9.82 -15.60 -15.19
N PHE A 197 10.35 -16.77 -14.87
CA PHE A 197 11.77 -17.07 -14.97
C PHE A 197 11.96 -18.38 -15.72
N ARG A 198 12.82 -18.38 -16.73
CA ARG A 198 13.26 -19.62 -17.37
C ARG A 198 14.35 -20.27 -16.54
N LEU A 199 14.09 -21.50 -16.08
CA LEU A 199 15.05 -22.29 -15.32
C LEU A 199 16.09 -22.95 -16.25
N ALA A 200 17.18 -23.43 -15.66
CA ALA A 200 18.26 -24.09 -16.40
C ALA A 200 17.81 -25.36 -17.14
N ASP A 201 16.74 -26.01 -16.66
CA ASP A 201 16.12 -27.18 -17.30
C ASP A 201 15.13 -26.81 -18.42
N GLY A 202 15.00 -25.52 -18.76
CA GLY A 202 14.11 -25.00 -19.79
C GLY A 202 12.66 -24.81 -19.35
N SER A 203 12.28 -25.19 -18.12
CA SER A 203 10.94 -24.94 -17.60
C SER A 203 10.71 -23.47 -17.24
N LEU A 204 9.44 -23.05 -17.29
CA LEU A 204 8.94 -21.72 -16.92
C LEU A 204 8.18 -21.74 -15.59
#